data_AF-A0A3D2JY15-F1
#
_entry.id   AF-A0A3D2JY15-F1
#
_cell.length_a   1.000
_cell.length_b   1.000
_cell.length_c   1.000
_cell.angle_alpha   90.00
_cell.angle_beta   90.00
_cell.angle_gamma   90.00
#
_symmetry.space_group_name_H-M   'P 1'
#
loop_
_entity.id
_entity.type
_entity.pdbx_description
1 polymer ?
#
loop_
_entity_poly.entity_id
_entity_poly.type
_entity_poly.pdbx_seq_one_letter_code
_entity_poly.pdbx_strand_id
1 'polypeptide(L)'
;MNMKLTVTLTLLTPILFGVLIAAPINPKNVAIIYNTRVAASKDLAVYYATLRSIPKENLIGLNVEDKDQISRKDYNAQIQEPLRKSFTNRNWWTMTRNTQGAQLPSASKITTLVCMRGIPFKIQRDATIQENTSKLPTPFSKANEASVDSELALLGIHRTPASGPQTNPYFKKDVAFSEAGISYMFMVGRIDGPDYSICKRLIDDAVATEKRGLWGMCYLDKALKSGGYTMGEKWLETIFKTNLK
;
A
#
# COMPACT_ATOMS: atom_id res chain seq x y z
N MET A 1 -22.40 -32.22 -66.97
CA MET A 1 -22.81 -31.50 -65.74
C MET A 1 -22.34 -32.33 -64.56
N ASN A 2 -21.37 -31.82 -63.78
CA ASN A 2 -21.04 -32.28 -62.42
C ASN A 2 -20.05 -31.28 -61.80
N MET A 3 -20.62 -30.23 -61.21
CA MET A 3 -19.93 -29.14 -60.53
C MET A 3 -19.63 -29.60 -59.10
N LYS A 4 -18.35 -29.80 -58.74
CA LYS A 4 -17.95 -30.12 -57.37
C LYS A 4 -17.85 -28.83 -56.55
N LEU A 5 -18.81 -28.64 -55.65
CA LEU A 5 -18.88 -27.57 -54.69
C LEU A 5 -17.78 -27.78 -53.63
N THR A 6 -16.80 -26.88 -53.54
CA THR A 6 -15.77 -26.92 -52.50
C THR A 6 -16.23 -26.01 -51.35
N VAL A 7 -16.58 -26.62 -50.22
CA VAL A 7 -16.97 -25.90 -48.99
C VAL A 7 -15.70 -25.53 -48.22
N THR A 8 -15.38 -24.25 -48.18
CA THR A 8 -14.25 -23.72 -47.41
C THR A 8 -14.69 -23.53 -45.95
N LEU A 9 -14.14 -24.33 -45.04
CA LEU A 9 -14.39 -24.24 -43.60
C LEU A 9 -13.52 -23.14 -42.99
N THR A 10 -14.10 -21.96 -42.74
CA THR A 10 -13.42 -20.86 -42.03
C THR A 10 -13.39 -21.15 -40.53
N LEU A 11 -12.22 -21.55 -40.01
CA LEU A 11 -11.96 -21.66 -38.57
C LEU A 11 -11.96 -20.25 -37.95
N LEU A 12 -13.01 -19.91 -37.21
CA LEU A 12 -13.01 -18.77 -36.29
C LEU A 12 -12.04 -19.08 -35.12
N THR A 13 -10.85 -18.49 -35.12
CA THR A 13 -10.01 -18.42 -33.92
C THR A 13 -10.68 -17.51 -32.89
N PRO A 14 -11.03 -18.00 -31.69
CA PRO A 14 -11.55 -17.14 -30.64
C PRO A 14 -10.44 -16.20 -30.20
N ILE A 15 -10.67 -14.89 -30.37
CA ILE A 15 -9.83 -13.86 -29.75
C ILE A 15 -10.06 -13.99 -28.24
N LEU A 16 -9.15 -14.70 -27.57
CA LEU A 16 -9.07 -14.70 -26.12
C LEU A 16 -8.74 -13.26 -25.70
N PHE A 17 -9.76 -12.49 -25.30
CA PHE A 17 -9.55 -11.30 -24.51
C PHE A 17 -8.94 -11.75 -23.18
N GLY A 18 -7.62 -11.85 -23.13
CA GLY A 18 -6.89 -12.00 -21.88
C GLY A 18 -7.21 -10.79 -21.04
N VAL A 19 -8.05 -10.96 -20.02
CA VAL A 19 -8.13 -9.99 -18.93
C VAL A 19 -6.72 -9.90 -18.39
N LEU A 20 -6.11 -8.71 -18.46
CA LEU A 20 -4.83 -8.43 -17.82
C LEU A 20 -5.07 -8.56 -16.31
N ILE A 21 -4.93 -9.78 -15.78
CA ILE A 21 -4.96 -10.00 -14.34
C ILE A 21 -3.68 -9.39 -13.82
N ALA A 22 -3.79 -8.26 -13.12
CA ALA A 22 -2.66 -7.69 -12.41
C ALA A 22 -2.01 -8.79 -11.57
N ALA A 23 -0.70 -8.99 -11.73
CA ALA A 23 0.00 -10.04 -11.01
C ALA A 23 -0.19 -9.82 -9.49
N PRO A 24 -0.66 -10.84 -8.75
CA PRO A 24 -0.88 -10.69 -7.32
C PRO A 24 0.44 -10.42 -6.61
N ILE A 25 0.40 -9.63 -5.53
CA ILE A 25 1.58 -9.38 -4.68
C ILE A 25 2.06 -10.73 -4.14
N ASN A 26 3.33 -11.06 -4.36
CA ASN A 26 3.92 -12.30 -3.85
C ASN A 26 3.89 -12.28 -2.30
N PRO A 27 3.27 -13.27 -1.63
CA PRO A 27 3.18 -13.31 -0.17
C PRO A 27 4.53 -13.24 0.55
N LYS A 28 5.61 -13.73 -0.08
CA LYS A 28 6.98 -13.68 0.48
C LYS A 28 7.54 -12.26 0.57
N ASN A 29 6.97 -11.31 -0.17
CA ASN A 29 7.37 -9.91 -0.22
C ASN A 29 6.51 -9.01 0.69
N VAL A 30 5.59 -9.62 1.46
CA VAL A 30 4.71 -8.91 2.40
C VAL A 30 5.19 -9.12 3.82
N ALA A 31 5.42 -8.04 4.58
CA ALA A 31 5.66 -8.10 6.02
C ALA A 31 4.44 -7.57 6.78
N ILE A 32 4.07 -8.27 7.85
CA ILE A 32 2.94 -7.91 8.72
C ILE A 32 3.48 -7.35 10.03
N ILE A 33 2.98 -6.18 10.41
CA ILE A 33 3.38 -5.47 11.62
C ILE A 33 2.21 -5.51 12.60
N TYR A 34 2.44 -6.04 13.81
CA TYR A 34 1.40 -6.16 14.85
C TYR A 34 1.88 -5.62 16.19
N ASN A 35 0.94 -5.19 17.03
CA ASN A 35 1.24 -4.68 18.36
C ASN A 35 1.31 -5.83 19.37
N THR A 36 2.45 -6.03 20.01
CA THR A 36 2.63 -7.10 21.02
C THR A 36 1.89 -6.84 22.32
N ARG A 37 1.49 -5.59 22.61
CA ARG A 37 0.68 -5.24 23.79
C ARG A 37 -0.80 -5.58 23.62
N VAL A 38 -1.24 -5.87 22.39
CA VAL A 38 -2.64 -6.15 22.07
C VAL A 38 -2.75 -7.56 21.53
N ALA A 39 -3.25 -8.50 22.35
CA ALA A 39 -3.38 -9.91 21.95
C ALA A 39 -4.16 -10.08 20.63
N ALA A 40 -5.28 -9.35 20.49
CA ALA A 40 -6.10 -9.35 19.29
C ALA A 40 -5.34 -8.90 18.02
N SER A 41 -4.31 -8.03 18.15
CA SER A 41 -3.46 -7.61 17.03
C SER A 41 -2.63 -8.77 16.49
N LYS A 42 -2.01 -9.54 17.40
CA LYS A 42 -1.24 -10.73 17.06
C LYS A 42 -2.12 -11.81 16.45
N ASP A 43 -3.29 -12.07 17.03
CA ASP A 43 -4.22 -13.08 16.52
C ASP A 43 -4.69 -12.72 15.10
N LEU A 44 -5.00 -11.45 14.86
CA LEU A 44 -5.37 -10.95 13.53
C LEU A 44 -4.20 -11.07 12.54
N ALA A 45 -2.98 -10.76 12.96
CA ALA A 45 -1.78 -10.88 12.14
C ALA A 45 -1.55 -12.32 11.67
N VAL A 46 -1.63 -13.28 12.60
CA VAL A 46 -1.48 -14.71 12.30
C VAL A 46 -2.62 -15.21 11.40
N TYR A 47 -3.85 -14.76 11.67
CA TYR A 47 -5.01 -15.09 10.86
C TYR A 47 -4.85 -14.61 9.40
N TYR A 48 -4.53 -13.33 9.21
CA TYR A 48 -4.30 -12.74 7.88
C TYR A 48 -3.15 -13.43 7.15
N ALA A 49 -2.03 -13.68 7.85
CA ALA A 49 -0.88 -14.35 7.27
C ALA A 49 -1.21 -15.74 6.75
N THR A 50 -1.98 -16.51 7.52
CA THR A 50 -2.40 -17.87 7.16
C THR A 50 -3.27 -17.86 5.90
N LEU A 51 -4.29 -17.01 5.85
CA LEU A 51 -5.20 -16.94 4.69
C LEU A 51 -4.50 -16.47 3.41
N ARG A 52 -3.48 -15.62 3.52
CA ARG A 52 -2.71 -15.09 2.38
C ARG A 52 -1.43 -15.86 2.08
N SER A 53 -1.17 -16.97 2.79
CA SER A 53 0.08 -17.74 2.67
C SER A 53 1.35 -16.90 2.87
N ILE A 54 1.27 -15.88 3.73
CA ILE A 54 2.41 -15.03 4.09
C ILE A 54 3.28 -15.82 5.09
N PRO A 55 4.60 -15.93 4.86
CA PRO A 55 5.48 -16.71 5.72
C PRO A 55 5.46 -16.23 7.18
N LYS A 56 5.60 -17.17 8.15
CA LYS A 56 5.55 -16.82 9.58
C LYS A 56 6.70 -15.90 9.99
N GLU A 57 7.85 -16.07 9.35
CA GLU A 57 9.01 -15.21 9.52
C GLU A 57 8.78 -13.78 9.01
N ASN A 58 7.71 -13.52 8.26
CA ASN A 58 7.36 -12.17 7.81
C ASN A 58 6.51 -11.38 8.82
N LEU A 59 6.14 -11.97 9.95
CA LEU A 59 5.48 -11.26 11.04
C LEU A 59 6.53 -10.53 11.90
N ILE A 60 6.21 -9.29 12.27
CA ILE A 60 7.03 -8.44 13.14
C ILE A 60 6.15 -7.89 14.25
N GLY A 61 6.45 -8.28 15.48
CA GLY A 61 5.81 -7.73 16.66
C GLY A 61 6.53 -6.48 17.13
N LEU A 62 5.79 -5.39 17.33
CA LEU A 62 6.29 -4.14 17.89
C LEU A 62 5.65 -3.88 19.25
N ASN A 63 6.47 -3.45 20.20
CA ASN A 63 6.03 -3.11 21.54
C ASN A 63 5.67 -1.62 21.58
N VAL A 64 4.42 -1.30 21.23
CA VAL A 64 3.89 0.07 21.13
C VAL A 64 2.63 0.23 21.98
N GLU A 65 2.36 1.46 22.44
CA GLU A 65 1.10 1.76 23.14
C GLU A 65 -0.11 1.55 22.23
N ASP A 66 -1.21 1.02 22.78
CA ASP A 66 -2.50 0.89 22.07
C ASP A 66 -3.22 2.25 22.06
N LYS A 67 -2.70 3.16 21.24
CA LYS A 67 -3.24 4.51 21.02
C LYS A 67 -3.16 4.86 19.55
N ASP A 68 -4.15 5.63 19.09
CA ASP A 68 -4.20 6.16 17.73
C ASP A 68 -3.01 7.05 17.37
N GLN A 69 -2.52 7.78 18.38
CA GLN A 69 -1.49 8.80 18.25
C GLN A 69 -0.21 8.41 18.97
N ILE A 70 0.93 8.70 18.34
CA ILE A 70 2.27 8.47 18.88
C ILE A 70 3.12 9.74 18.72
N SER A 71 4.03 10.00 19.67
CA SER A 71 4.99 11.10 19.53
C SER A 71 6.01 10.77 18.43
N ARG A 72 6.65 11.79 17.82
CA ARG A 72 7.72 11.57 16.83
C ARG A 72 8.88 10.75 17.43
N LYS A 73 9.25 11.05 18.67
CA LYS A 73 10.29 10.33 19.43
C LYS A 73 9.93 8.85 19.61
N ASP A 74 8.71 8.56 20.04
CA ASP A 74 8.25 7.18 20.27
C ASP A 74 8.06 6.42 18.95
N TYR A 75 7.59 7.08 17.89
CA TYR A 75 7.56 6.47 16.55
C TYR A 75 8.96 6.01 16.13
N ASN A 76 9.97 6.87 16.28
CA ASN A 76 11.35 6.51 15.93
C ASN A 76 11.85 5.34 16.80
N ALA A 77 11.64 5.40 18.12
CA ALA A 77 12.17 4.43 19.06
C ALA A 77 11.44 3.08 19.06
N GLN A 78 10.12 3.08 18.91
CA GLN A 78 9.27 1.91 19.09
C GLN A 78 8.79 1.29 17.76
N ILE A 79 8.83 2.04 16.65
CA ILE A 79 8.39 1.57 15.34
C ILE A 79 9.54 1.58 14.32
N GLN A 80 10.06 2.75 13.96
CA GLN A 80 11.00 2.89 12.84
C GLN A 80 12.29 2.10 13.08
N GLU A 81 12.96 2.31 14.21
CA GLU A 81 14.24 1.66 14.50
C GLU A 81 14.11 0.15 14.71
N PRO A 82 13.13 -0.38 15.47
CA PRO A 82 12.90 -1.83 15.55
C PRO A 82 12.59 -2.49 14.20
N LEU A 83 11.84 -1.81 13.31
CA LEU A 83 11.58 -2.30 11.96
C LEU A 83 12.86 -2.32 11.11
N ARG A 84 13.64 -1.24 11.10
CA ARG A 84 14.94 -1.20 10.40
C ARG A 84 15.87 -2.32 10.89
N LYS A 85 15.96 -2.52 12.21
CA LYS A 85 16.72 -3.62 12.81
C LYS A 85 16.21 -4.98 12.34
N SER A 86 14.90 -5.19 12.29
CA SER A 86 14.30 -6.43 11.80
C SER A 86 14.64 -6.70 10.34
N PHE A 87 14.58 -5.67 9.48
CA PHE A 87 14.94 -5.78 8.07
C PHE A 87 16.41 -6.14 7.88
N THR A 88 17.32 -5.47 8.60
CA THR A 88 18.76 -5.75 8.56
C THR A 88 19.08 -7.14 9.10
N ASN A 89 18.56 -7.52 10.28
CA ASN A 89 18.86 -8.82 10.90
C ASN A 89 18.34 -10.01 10.08
N ARG A 90 17.26 -9.81 9.31
CA ARG A 90 16.68 -10.84 8.44
C ARG A 90 17.24 -10.81 7.01
N ASN A 91 18.23 -9.95 6.74
CA ASN A 91 18.80 -9.73 5.40
C ASN A 91 17.72 -9.45 4.34
N TRP A 92 16.70 -8.68 4.70
CA TRP A 92 15.60 -8.34 3.80
C TRP A 92 15.93 -7.19 2.87
N TRP A 93 16.99 -6.43 3.14
CA TRP A 93 17.49 -5.41 2.24
C TRP A 93 19.02 -5.40 2.20
N THR A 94 19.55 -4.79 1.15
CA THR A 94 20.98 -4.50 1.02
C THR A 94 21.17 -3.00 1.04
N MET A 95 21.77 -2.48 2.10
CA MET A 95 22.02 -1.05 2.25
C MET A 95 23.24 -0.63 1.43
N THR A 96 23.11 0.44 0.65
CA THR A 96 24.22 1.10 -0.04
C THR A 96 24.26 2.58 0.31
N ARG A 97 25.38 3.23 0.00
CA ARG A 97 25.48 4.69 0.03
C ARG A 97 25.35 5.20 -1.39
N ASN A 98 24.46 6.16 -1.62
CA ASN A 98 24.42 6.85 -2.90
C ASN A 98 25.58 7.85 -3.02
N THR A 99 25.72 8.47 -4.20
CA THR A 99 26.76 9.48 -4.49
C THR A 99 26.68 10.72 -3.57
N GLN A 100 25.54 10.95 -2.92
CA GLN A 100 25.31 12.03 -1.96
C GLN A 100 25.52 11.59 -0.50
N GLY A 101 26.01 10.37 -0.27
CA GLY A 101 26.30 9.81 1.06
C GLY A 101 25.09 9.30 1.84
N ALA A 102 23.87 9.42 1.29
CA ALA A 102 22.65 8.92 1.91
C ALA A 102 22.61 7.39 1.87
N GLN A 103 22.21 6.79 2.99
CA GLN A 103 22.06 5.34 3.11
C GLN A 103 20.67 4.91 2.67
N LEU A 104 20.61 4.15 1.59
CA LEU A 104 19.38 3.70 0.94
C LEU A 104 19.51 2.21 0.59
N PRO A 105 18.44 1.41 0.70
CA PRO A 105 18.40 0.07 0.12
C PRO A 105 18.63 0.11 -1.40
N SER A 106 19.59 -0.67 -1.90
CA SER A 106 19.71 -0.95 -3.35
C SER A 106 18.77 -2.07 -3.79
N ALA A 107 18.44 -2.98 -2.88
CA ALA A 107 17.48 -4.06 -3.07
C ALA A 107 16.69 -4.30 -1.78
N SER A 108 15.42 -4.70 -1.91
CA SER A 108 14.58 -5.14 -0.81
C SER A 108 13.73 -6.35 -1.22
N LYS A 109 13.72 -7.39 -0.38
CA LYS A 109 12.87 -8.57 -0.50
C LYS A 109 11.42 -8.24 -0.17
N ILE A 110 11.21 -7.42 0.87
CA ILE A 110 9.89 -6.94 1.25
C ILE A 110 9.57 -5.70 0.41
N THR A 111 8.40 -5.66 -0.20
CA THR A 111 7.90 -4.51 -0.97
C THR A 111 6.58 -3.98 -0.41
N THR A 112 5.97 -4.72 0.52
CA THR A 112 4.67 -4.39 1.08
C THR A 112 4.67 -4.57 2.60
N LEU A 113 4.18 -3.58 3.31
CA LEU A 113 3.97 -3.60 4.76
C LEU A 113 2.47 -3.58 5.05
N VAL A 114 2.02 -4.39 5.99
CA VAL A 114 0.63 -4.38 6.44
C VAL A 114 0.58 -4.18 7.94
N CYS A 115 0.07 -3.02 8.37
CA CYS A 115 -0.16 -2.70 9.77
C CYS A 115 -1.46 -3.35 10.25
N MET A 116 -1.41 -4.07 11.37
CA MET A 116 -2.58 -4.63 12.03
C MET A 116 -3.14 -3.66 13.07
N ARG A 117 -4.41 -3.87 13.44
CA ARG A 117 -5.09 -3.17 14.55
C ARG A 117 -4.18 -2.99 15.76
N GLY A 118 -4.18 -1.78 16.33
CA GLY A 118 -3.41 -1.44 17.53
C GLY A 118 -2.00 -0.93 17.25
N ILE A 119 -1.59 -0.85 15.98
CA ILE A 119 -0.45 -0.01 15.58
C ILE A 119 -0.96 1.44 15.43
N PRO A 120 -0.32 2.46 16.04
CA PRO A 120 -0.73 3.84 15.85
C PRO A 120 -0.83 4.25 14.37
N PHE A 121 -1.73 5.19 14.03
CA PHE A 121 -1.88 5.68 12.66
C PHE A 121 -1.47 7.14 12.48
N LYS A 122 -1.36 7.90 13.57
CA LYS A 122 -1.01 9.31 13.54
C LYS A 122 0.22 9.62 14.38
N ILE A 123 1.15 10.37 13.79
CA ILE A 123 2.28 10.96 14.49
C ILE A 123 1.91 12.39 14.88
N GLN A 124 2.08 12.71 16.15
CA GLN A 124 1.78 14.03 16.70
C GLN A 124 2.75 15.09 16.18
N ARG A 125 2.23 16.31 16.04
CA ARG A 125 3.05 17.49 15.77
C ARG A 125 4.04 17.69 16.92
N ASP A 126 5.30 17.93 16.58
CA ASP A 126 6.36 18.22 17.55
C ASP A 126 6.82 19.67 17.38
N ALA A 127 6.48 20.53 18.32
CA ALA A 127 6.83 21.95 18.27
C ALA A 127 8.34 22.21 18.43
N THR A 128 9.12 21.22 18.88
CA THR A 128 10.57 21.35 19.09
C THR A 128 11.37 21.16 17.79
N ILE A 129 10.78 20.56 16.76
CA ILE A 129 11.41 20.36 15.46
C ILE A 129 11.31 21.65 14.64
N GLN A 130 12.46 22.28 14.39
CA GLN A 130 12.58 23.55 13.65
C GLN A 130 13.18 23.36 12.25
N GLU A 131 12.86 22.26 11.58
CA GLU A 131 13.23 22.06 10.18
C GLU A 131 12.40 22.98 9.29
N ASN A 132 13.05 23.81 8.46
CA ASN A 132 12.39 24.63 7.45
C ASN A 132 12.74 24.09 6.06
N THR A 133 11.78 23.46 5.38
CA THR A 133 11.94 23.18 3.96
C THR A 133 11.71 24.47 3.17
N SER A 134 12.79 25.11 2.71
CA SER A 134 12.82 26.48 2.16
C SER A 134 12.04 26.72 0.86
N LYS A 135 11.36 25.70 0.32
CA LYS A 135 10.70 25.73 -1.00
C LYS A 135 9.18 25.73 -0.95
N LEU A 136 8.56 25.75 0.24
CA LEU A 136 7.10 25.64 0.40
C LEU A 136 6.53 26.76 1.28
N PRO A 137 5.26 27.15 1.08
CA PRO A 137 4.57 28.09 1.96
C PRO A 137 4.61 27.64 3.43
N THR A 138 4.68 28.60 4.35
CA THR A 138 4.81 28.39 5.80
C THR A 138 3.94 27.30 6.42
N PRO A 139 2.62 27.15 6.08
CA PRO A 139 1.82 26.07 6.66
C PRO A 139 2.32 24.67 6.30
N PHE A 140 2.95 24.51 5.13
CA PHE A 140 3.44 23.21 4.67
C PHE A 140 4.91 22.99 5.01
N SER A 141 5.73 24.03 5.08
CA SER A 141 7.17 23.90 5.36
C SER A 141 7.49 23.61 6.83
N LYS A 142 6.53 23.83 7.74
CA LYS A 142 6.66 23.57 9.18
C LYS A 142 5.78 22.43 9.70
N ALA A 143 4.94 21.84 8.85
CA ALA A 143 4.08 20.71 9.22
C ALA A 143 4.96 19.47 9.40
N ASN A 144 4.88 18.82 10.57
CA ASN A 144 5.68 17.65 10.91
C ASN A 144 4.88 16.52 11.58
N GLU A 145 3.58 16.75 11.80
CA GLU A 145 2.60 15.69 11.97
C GLU A 145 2.53 14.85 10.69
N ALA A 146 2.34 13.54 10.85
CA ALA A 146 2.34 12.61 9.73
C ALA A 146 1.43 11.42 10.00
N SER A 147 1.08 10.68 8.95
CA SER A 147 0.56 9.33 9.10
C SER A 147 1.71 8.36 9.33
N VAL A 148 1.52 7.39 10.22
CA VAL A 148 2.48 6.30 10.41
C VAL A 148 2.71 5.55 9.09
N ASP A 149 1.66 5.35 8.29
CA ASP A 149 1.74 4.64 7.01
C ASP A 149 2.61 5.40 5.99
N SER A 150 2.50 6.73 5.94
CA SER A 150 3.35 7.55 5.05
C SER A 150 4.84 7.49 5.41
N GLU A 151 5.15 7.37 6.70
CA GLU A 151 6.52 7.29 7.20
C GLU A 151 7.11 5.89 6.99
N LEU A 152 6.27 4.86 7.15
CA LEU A 152 6.62 3.49 6.81
C LEU A 152 6.84 3.30 5.31
N ALA A 153 6.14 4.05 4.46
CA ALA A 153 6.36 4.01 3.02
C ALA A 153 7.79 4.43 2.64
N LEU A 154 8.45 5.25 3.47
CA LEU A 154 9.84 5.70 3.30
C LEU A 154 10.82 5.07 4.31
N LEU A 155 10.45 3.94 4.94
CA LEU A 155 11.25 3.29 5.99
C LEU A 155 12.72 3.05 5.61
N GLY A 156 12.99 2.77 4.33
CA GLY A 156 14.31 2.49 3.78
C GLY A 156 15.21 3.73 3.68
N ILE A 157 14.62 4.93 3.61
CA ILE A 157 15.39 6.17 3.58
C ILE A 157 15.83 6.52 4.99
N HIS A 158 17.13 6.52 5.23
CA HIS A 158 17.68 6.95 6.50
C HIS A 158 17.80 8.48 6.51
N ARG A 159 17.28 9.12 7.57
CA ARG A 159 17.35 10.58 7.80
C ARG A 159 16.56 11.42 6.78
N THR A 160 15.26 11.15 6.65
CA THR A 160 14.34 12.09 5.97
C THR A 160 14.03 13.28 6.88
N PRO A 161 13.85 14.49 6.32
CA PRO A 161 13.26 15.59 7.06
C PRO A 161 11.89 15.17 7.62
N ALA A 162 11.62 15.53 8.87
CA ALA A 162 10.32 15.32 9.50
C ALA A 162 9.32 16.39 9.07
N SER A 163 9.80 17.58 8.68
CA SER A 163 8.94 18.66 8.20
C SER A 163 8.74 18.62 6.68
N GLY A 164 7.50 18.85 6.27
CA GLY A 164 7.11 19.08 4.89
C GLY A 164 6.89 17.82 4.05
N PRO A 165 6.19 17.95 2.91
CA PRO A 165 5.89 16.84 2.03
C PRO A 165 7.16 16.30 1.35
N GLN A 166 7.21 14.99 1.22
CA GLN A 166 8.25 14.31 0.43
C GLN A 166 7.71 14.00 -0.97
N THR A 167 8.56 14.12 -1.99
CA THR A 167 8.19 13.73 -3.36
C THR A 167 8.04 12.22 -3.44
N ASN A 168 6.91 11.75 -3.95
CA ASN A 168 6.70 10.33 -4.20
C ASN A 168 7.42 9.91 -5.51
N PRO A 169 8.49 9.10 -5.45
CA PRO A 169 9.23 8.67 -6.64
C PRO A 169 8.43 7.77 -7.58
N TYR A 170 7.34 7.16 -7.09
CA TYR A 170 6.42 6.35 -7.90
C TYR A 170 5.32 7.16 -8.59
N PHE A 171 5.17 8.44 -8.26
CA PHE A 171 4.15 9.29 -8.87
C PHE A 171 4.36 9.41 -10.40
N LYS A 172 3.29 9.23 -11.17
CA LYS A 172 3.28 9.23 -12.66
C LYS A 172 4.14 8.15 -13.32
N LYS A 173 4.47 7.07 -12.62
CA LYS A 173 5.03 5.87 -13.24
C LYS A 173 3.89 5.04 -13.85
N ASP A 174 4.11 4.55 -15.06
CA ASP A 174 3.16 3.71 -15.80
C ASP A 174 3.62 2.24 -15.83
N VAL A 175 4.19 1.79 -14.72
CA VAL A 175 4.70 0.43 -14.51
C VAL A 175 4.26 -0.06 -13.14
N ALA A 176 4.23 -1.38 -12.93
CA ALA A 176 3.90 -1.92 -11.62
C ALA A 176 4.92 -1.47 -10.55
N PHE A 177 4.50 -1.36 -9.30
CA PHE A 177 5.38 -0.94 -8.20
C PHE A 177 6.63 -1.84 -8.07
N SER A 178 6.48 -3.14 -8.29
CA SER A 178 7.58 -4.11 -8.29
C SER A 178 8.61 -3.90 -9.41
N GLU A 179 8.21 -3.24 -10.49
CA GLU A 179 9.03 -2.99 -11.69
C GLU A 179 9.62 -1.58 -11.70
N ALA A 180 9.16 -0.69 -10.81
CA ALA A 180 9.60 0.70 -10.77
C ALA A 180 11.06 0.88 -10.31
N GLY A 181 11.71 -0.17 -9.78
CA GLY A 181 13.11 -0.14 -9.33
C GLY A 181 13.34 0.69 -8.06
N ILE A 182 12.30 0.93 -7.26
CA ILE A 182 12.35 1.78 -6.06
C ILE A 182 12.50 0.92 -4.81
N SER A 183 13.71 0.42 -4.56
CA SER A 183 13.99 -0.54 -3.46
C SER A 183 13.89 0.03 -2.04
N TYR A 184 13.83 1.35 -1.88
CA TYR A 184 13.79 2.04 -0.59
C TYR A 184 12.39 2.50 -0.16
N MET A 185 11.38 2.29 -1.02
CA MET A 185 9.99 2.63 -0.76
C MET A 185 9.14 1.36 -0.61
N PHE A 186 8.07 1.43 0.18
CA PHE A 186 7.16 0.31 0.43
C PHE A 186 5.71 0.70 0.15
N MET A 187 4.93 -0.24 -0.38
CA MET A 187 3.47 -0.13 -0.34
C MET A 187 3.00 -0.43 1.08
N VAL A 188 2.29 0.50 1.70
CA VAL A 188 1.80 0.33 3.07
C VAL A 188 0.28 0.24 3.07
N GLY A 189 -0.23 -0.87 3.60
CA GLY A 189 -1.64 -1.09 3.86
C GLY A 189 -1.90 -1.27 5.34
N ARG A 190 -3.17 -1.20 5.72
CA ARG A 190 -3.60 -1.34 7.11
C ARG A 190 -4.89 -2.13 7.20
N ILE A 191 -4.95 -3.04 8.16
CA ILE A 191 -6.17 -3.75 8.55
C ILE A 191 -6.50 -3.32 9.98
N ASP A 192 -7.39 -2.35 10.08
CA ASP A 192 -7.73 -1.69 11.33
C ASP A 192 -9.21 -1.27 11.33
N GLY A 193 -9.78 -1.11 12.51
CA GLY A 193 -11.20 -0.91 12.72
C GLY A 193 -11.58 -0.85 14.19
N PRO A 194 -12.85 -0.50 14.49
CA PRO A 194 -13.30 -0.26 15.87
C PRO A 194 -13.07 -1.46 16.81
N ASP A 195 -13.22 -2.68 16.28
CA ASP A 195 -13.04 -3.92 17.03
C ASP A 195 -12.44 -5.04 16.15
N TYR A 196 -12.05 -6.13 16.82
CA TYR A 196 -11.46 -7.30 16.18
C TYR A 196 -12.39 -7.95 15.14
N SER A 197 -13.70 -8.00 15.42
CA SER A 197 -14.68 -8.66 14.55
C SER A 197 -14.81 -7.94 13.20
N ILE A 198 -14.76 -6.61 13.22
CA ILE A 198 -14.76 -5.78 12.01
C ILE A 198 -13.47 -6.01 11.22
N CYS A 199 -12.31 -5.99 11.88
CA CYS A 199 -11.03 -6.25 11.21
C CYS A 199 -10.98 -7.65 10.58
N LYS A 200 -11.49 -8.66 11.28
CA LYS A 200 -11.58 -10.02 10.75
C LYS A 200 -12.50 -10.08 9.55
N ARG A 201 -13.65 -9.40 9.60
CA ARG A 201 -14.58 -9.30 8.47
C ARG A 201 -13.95 -8.62 7.26
N LEU A 202 -13.15 -7.56 7.44
CA LEU A 202 -12.40 -6.94 6.32
C LEU A 202 -11.53 -7.97 5.57
N ILE A 203 -10.92 -8.91 6.29
CA ILE A 203 -10.12 -9.99 5.70
C ILE A 203 -11.02 -11.02 5.02
N ASP A 204 -12.04 -11.50 5.73
CA ASP A 204 -12.93 -12.57 5.28
C ASP A 204 -13.69 -12.16 4.03
N ASP A 205 -14.25 -10.95 4.01
CA ASP A 205 -15.02 -10.43 2.89
C ASP A 205 -14.13 -10.25 1.65
N ALA A 206 -12.89 -9.79 1.84
CA ALA A 206 -11.92 -9.69 0.74
C ALA A 206 -11.59 -11.07 0.16
N VAL A 207 -11.25 -12.05 1.00
CA VAL A 207 -10.94 -13.42 0.57
C VAL A 207 -12.14 -14.10 -0.10
N ALA A 208 -13.35 -13.90 0.43
CA ALA A 208 -14.57 -14.42 -0.16
C ALA A 208 -14.86 -13.77 -1.51
N THR A 209 -14.66 -12.45 -1.62
CA THR A 209 -14.91 -11.68 -2.84
C THR A 209 -13.90 -12.00 -3.93
N GLU A 210 -12.62 -12.19 -3.61
CA GLU A 210 -11.57 -12.59 -4.56
C GLU A 210 -11.92 -13.91 -5.29
N LYS A 211 -12.63 -14.85 -4.64
CA LYS A 211 -13.03 -16.14 -5.25
C LYS A 211 -14.16 -16.02 -6.27
N ARG A 212 -15.07 -15.05 -6.07
CA ARG A 212 -16.29 -14.89 -6.87
C ARG A 212 -16.26 -13.68 -7.81
N GLY A 213 -15.28 -12.79 -7.64
CA GLY A 213 -15.24 -11.47 -8.24
C GLY A 213 -16.05 -10.44 -7.45
N LEU A 214 -15.72 -9.15 -7.62
CA LEU A 214 -16.47 -8.05 -7.02
C LEU A 214 -17.71 -7.75 -7.87
N TRP A 215 -18.85 -8.33 -7.48
CA TRP A 215 -20.14 -8.12 -8.12
C TRP A 215 -21.10 -7.42 -7.16
N GLY A 216 -21.77 -6.37 -7.62
CA GLY A 216 -22.73 -5.63 -6.82
C GLY A 216 -23.20 -4.34 -7.46
N MET A 217 -24.00 -3.59 -6.71
CA MET A 217 -24.46 -2.27 -7.12
C MET A 217 -23.29 -1.27 -7.08
N CYS A 218 -23.06 -0.58 -8.19
CA CYS A 218 -22.15 0.55 -8.24
C CYS A 218 -22.94 1.85 -8.09
N TYR A 219 -22.62 2.66 -7.09
CA TYR A 219 -23.18 3.99 -6.93
C TYR A 219 -22.19 5.01 -7.52
N LEU A 220 -22.65 5.77 -8.51
CA LEU A 220 -21.88 6.86 -9.10
C LEU A 220 -22.40 8.19 -8.56
N ASP A 221 -21.63 8.81 -7.67
CA ASP A 221 -21.93 10.13 -7.13
C ASP A 221 -21.48 11.22 -8.10
N LYS A 222 -22.42 12.04 -8.57
CA LYS A 222 -22.19 13.13 -9.52
C LYS A 222 -22.27 14.47 -8.79
N ALA A 223 -21.29 15.33 -9.02
CA ALA A 223 -21.26 16.65 -8.41
C ALA A 223 -22.36 17.59 -8.96
N LEU A 224 -22.82 17.34 -10.20
CA LEU A 224 -23.75 18.15 -10.99
C LEU A 224 -23.29 19.61 -11.12
N LYS A 225 -21.98 19.81 -11.29
CA LYS A 225 -21.33 21.13 -11.34
C LYS A 225 -20.68 21.38 -12.70
N SER A 226 -20.73 22.65 -13.13
CA SER A 226 -20.03 23.13 -14.32
C SER A 226 -18.54 23.42 -14.04
N GLY A 227 -17.76 23.64 -15.10
CA GLY A 227 -16.34 23.98 -15.01
C GLY A 227 -15.44 22.76 -14.96
N GLY A 228 -14.44 22.76 -14.08
CA GLY A 228 -13.42 21.69 -14.00
C GLY A 228 -13.97 20.28 -13.72
N TYR A 229 -15.22 20.16 -13.28
CA TYR A 229 -15.89 18.90 -12.98
C TYR A 229 -16.48 18.21 -14.22
N THR A 230 -16.79 18.95 -15.27
CA THR A 230 -17.50 18.42 -16.46
C THR A 230 -16.72 17.28 -17.14
N MET A 231 -15.39 17.33 -17.15
CA MET A 231 -14.58 16.25 -17.70
C MET A 231 -14.73 14.96 -16.90
N GLY A 232 -14.64 15.05 -15.57
CA GLY A 232 -14.82 13.91 -14.67
C GLY A 232 -16.22 13.32 -14.77
N GLU A 233 -17.25 14.15 -14.86
CA GLU A 233 -18.63 13.68 -15.04
C GLU A 233 -18.81 12.95 -16.38
N LYS A 234 -18.23 13.45 -17.46
CA LYS A 234 -18.24 12.76 -18.77
C LYS A 234 -17.55 11.40 -18.69
N TRP A 235 -16.45 11.27 -17.94
CA TRP A 235 -15.81 9.97 -17.72
C TRP A 235 -16.73 9.00 -16.96
N LEU A 236 -17.36 9.46 -15.87
CA LEU A 236 -18.31 8.64 -15.10
C LEU A 236 -19.52 8.21 -15.94
N GLU A 237 -20.09 9.12 -16.73
CA GLU A 237 -21.20 8.81 -17.66
C GLU A 237 -20.78 7.83 -18.75
N THR A 238 -19.56 7.95 -19.26
CA THR A 238 -19.03 7.03 -20.28
C THR A 238 -18.93 5.63 -19.70
N ILE A 239 -18.31 5.48 -18.52
CA ILE A 239 -18.22 4.20 -17.81
C ILE A 239 -19.61 3.61 -17.56
N PHE A 240 -20.56 4.42 -17.09
CA PHE A 240 -21.94 3.97 -16.86
C PHE A 240 -22.59 3.42 -18.15
N LYS A 241 -22.51 4.18 -19.25
CA LYS A 241 -23.08 3.77 -20.55
C LYS A 241 -22.41 2.53 -21.13
N THR A 242 -21.09 2.39 -20.98
CA THR A 242 -20.34 1.24 -21.51
C THR A 242 -20.65 -0.05 -20.75
N ASN A 243 -20.98 0.03 -19.47
CA ASN A 243 -21.24 -1.13 -18.60
C ASN A 243 -22.73 -1.46 -18.40
N LEU A 244 -23.64 -0.76 -19.10
CA LEU A 244 -25.10 -0.93 -19.04
C LEU A 244 -25.63 -2.12 -19.87
N LYS A 245 -24.78 -3.08 -20.24
CA LYS A 245 -25.13 -4.24 -21.08
C LYS A 245 -25.58 -5.44 -20.27
#